data_AF-A0A1F1C551-F1
#
_entry.id   AF-A0A1F1C551-F1
#
_cell.length_a   1.000
_cell.length_b   1.000
_cell.length_c   1.000
_cell.angle_alpha   90.00
_cell.angle_beta   90.00
_cell.angle_gamma   90.00
#
_symmetry.space_group_name_H-M   'P 1'
#
loop_
_entity.id
_entity.type
_entity.pdbx_description
1 polymer ?
#
loop_
_entity_poly.entity_id
_entity_poly.type
_entity_poly.pdbx_seq_one_letter_code
_entity_poly.pdbx_strand_id
1 'polypeptide(L)' 'MNLTFLGLCLACFGVSLAEGLMMSSLLKSASRQPEIIGQLRSLLILGVAFVEGTFFVTLVMAFIIK' A
#
# COMPACT_ATOMS: atom_id res chain seq x y z
N MET A 1 24.90 1.63 12.02
CA MET A 1 23.54 2.08 12.38
C MET A 1 23.14 3.15 11.37
N ASN A 2 22.24 2.87 10.41
CA ASN A 2 21.26 3.83 9.85
C ASN A 2 20.76 3.54 8.42
N LEU A 3 21.52 2.94 7.50
CA LEU A 3 21.06 2.85 6.10
C LEU A 3 19.86 1.91 5.91
N THR A 4 19.83 0.77 6.59
CA THR A 4 18.71 -0.18 6.53
C THR A 4 17.43 0.41 7.11
N PHE A 5 17.53 1.13 8.24
CA PHE A 5 16.39 1.85 8.83
C PHE A 5 15.91 3.00 7.96
N LEU A 6 16.82 3.75 7.32
CA LEU A 6 16.47 4.79 6.37
C LEU A 6 15.74 4.22 5.15
N GLY A 7 16.21 3.09 4.61
CA GLY A 7 15.55 2.36 3.53
C GLY A 7 14.14 1.88 3.91
N LEU A 8 13.97 1.40 5.15
CA LEU A 8 12.66 1.00 5.68
C LEU A 8 11.71 2.20 5.80
N CYS A 9 12.20 3.36 6.28
CA CYS A 9 11.40 4.59 6.35
C CYS A 9 10.93 5.06 4.96
N LEU A 10 11.81 5.02 3.96
CA LEU A 10 11.47 5.35 2.57
C LEU A 10 10.44 4.39 1.99
N ALA A 11 10.59 3.09 2.24
CA ALA A 11 9.61 2.09 1.82
C ALA A 11 8.24 2.30 2.47
N CYS A 12 8.22 2.55 3.78
CA CYS A 12 7.00 2.81 4.54
C CYS A 12 6.28 4.09 4.06
N PHE A 13 7.05 5.12 3.71
CA PHE A 13 6.52 6.35 3.13
C PHE A 13 5.87 6.09 1.77
N GLY A 14 6.53 5.35 0.87
CA GLY A 14 6.00 5.02 -0.45
C GLY A 14 4.68 4.21 -0.39
N VAL A 15 4.62 3.23 0.51
CA VAL A 15 3.44 2.38 0.75
C VAL A 15 2.27 3.23 1.25
N SER A 16 2.50 4.05 2.27
CA SER A 16 1.47 4.94 2.84
C SER A 16 0.87 5.88 1.79
N LEU A 17 1.72 6.39 0.89
CA LEU A 17 1.32 7.31 -0.18
C LEU A 17 0.49 6.58 -1.26
N ALA A 18 0.90 5.37 -1.64
CA ALA A 18 0.17 4.53 -2.59
C ALA A 18 -1.22 4.16 -2.06
N GLU A 19 -1.33 3.72 -0.79
CA GLU A 19 -2.62 3.39 -0.18
C GLU A 19 -3.55 4.59 -0.07
N GLY A 20 -3.03 5.76 0.32
CA GLY A 20 -3.80 7.00 0.38
C GLY A 20 -4.38 7.38 -1.00
N LEU A 21 -3.58 7.25 -2.05
CA LEU A 21 -4.03 7.50 -3.43
C LEU A 21 -5.08 6.48 -3.89
N MET A 22 -4.89 5.20 -3.60
CA MET A 22 -5.88 4.16 -3.92
C MET A 22 -7.22 4.40 -3.21
N MET A 23 -7.20 4.72 -1.91
CA MET A 23 -8.43 5.00 -1.17
C MET A 23 -9.14 6.26 -1.65
N SER A 24 -8.41 7.32 -1.96
CA SER A 24 -9.02 8.55 -2.52
C SER A 24 -9.72 8.26 -3.86
N SER A 25 -9.12 7.41 -4.69
CA SER A 25 -9.67 6.99 -5.98
C SER A 25 -10.92 6.12 -5.78
N LEU A 26 -10.91 5.21 -4.81
CA LEU A 26 -12.07 4.40 -4.47
C LEU A 26 -13.24 5.24 -3.96
N LEU A 27 -12.99 6.18 -3.04
CA LEU A 27 -14.03 7.08 -2.54
C LEU A 27 -14.65 7.93 -3.65
N LYS A 28 -13.83 8.38 -4.61
CA LYS A 28 -14.28 9.14 -5.77
C LYS A 28 -15.08 8.31 -6.76
N SER A 29 -14.75 7.03 -6.94
CA SER A 29 -15.52 6.10 -7.77
C SER A 29 -16.82 5.68 -7.08
N ALA A 30 -16.77 5.42 -5.76
CA ALA A 30 -17.93 5.06 -4.95
C ALA A 30 -18.96 6.18 -4.88
N SER A 31 -18.54 7.45 -4.84
CA SER A 31 -19.46 8.59 -4.86
C SER A 31 -20.13 8.80 -6.23
N ARG A 32 -19.48 8.37 -7.33
CA ARG A 32 -20.04 8.45 -8.69
C ARG A 32 -20.98 7.29 -9.00
N GLN A 33 -20.65 6.09 -8.55
CA GLN A 33 -21.41 4.86 -8.83
C GLN A 33 -21.45 3.97 -7.58
N PRO A 34 -22.45 4.14 -6.70
CA PRO A 34 -22.55 3.38 -5.45
C PRO A 34 -22.87 1.89 -5.69
N GLU A 35 -23.44 1.56 -6.84
CA GLU A 35 -23.85 0.21 -7.23
C GLU A 35 -22.66 -0.76 -7.36
N ILE A 36 -21.51 -0.24 -7.78
CA ILE A 36 -20.29 -1.03 -8.02
C ILE A 36 -19.33 -1.09 -6.82
N ILE A 37 -19.73 -0.56 -5.65
CA ILE A 37 -18.88 -0.52 -4.44
C ILE A 37 -18.37 -1.92 -4.05
N GLY A 38 -19.20 -2.96 -4.20
CA GLY A 38 -18.79 -4.34 -3.89
C GLY A 38 -17.59 -4.81 -4.73
N GLN A 39 -17.60 -4.52 -6.03
CA GLN A 39 -16.50 -4.84 -6.95
C GLN A 39 -15.27 -3.96 -6.68
N LEU A 40 -15.47 -2.66 -6.45
CA LEU A 40 -14.42 -1.70 -6.09
C LEU A 40 -13.67 -2.13 -4.82
N ARG A 41 -14.38 -2.61 -3.79
CA ARG A 41 -13.76 -3.13 -2.55
C ARG A 41 -12.87 -4.33 -2.82
N SER A 42 -13.32 -5.28 -3.66
CA SER A 42 -12.49 -6.44 -4.03
C SER A 42 -11.23 -6.02 -4.76
N LEU A 43 -11.34 -5.06 -5.67
CA LEU A 43 -10.20 -4.54 -6.44
C LEU A 43 -9.21 -3.77 -5.53
N LEU A 44 -9.73 -3.01 -4.57
CA LEU A 44 -8.92 -2.32 -3.57
C LEU A 44 -8.14 -3.32 -2.70
N ILE A 45 -8.79 -4.35 -2.18
CA ILE A 45 -8.12 -5.36 -1.33
C ILE A 45 -7.00 -6.04 -2.12
N LEU A 46 -7.23 -6.36 -3.39
CA LEU A 46 -6.20 -6.91 -4.26
C LEU A 46 -5.04 -5.91 -4.47
N GLY A 47 -5.35 -4.64 -4.75
CA GLY A 47 -4.35 -3.59 -4.93
C GLY A 47 -3.50 -3.36 -3.67
N VAL A 48 -4.14 -3.29 -2.50
CA VAL A 48 -3.48 -3.20 -1.19
C VAL A 48 -2.59 -4.41 -0.95
N ALA A 49 -3.06 -5.62 -1.24
CA ALA A 49 -2.24 -6.83 -1.08
C ALA A 49 -0.95 -6.79 -1.92
N PHE A 50 -0.99 -6.22 -3.13
CA PHE A 50 0.22 -6.03 -3.94
C PHE A 50 1.18 -4.99 -3.35
N VAL A 51 0.66 -3.87 -2.86
CA VAL A 51 1.48 -2.82 -2.24
C VAL A 51 2.12 -3.32 -0.94
N GLU A 52 1.32 -3.86 -0.02
CA GLU A 52 1.78 -4.43 1.24
C GLU A 52 2.71 -5.64 1.05
N GLY A 53 2.50 -6.45 0.01
CA GLY A 53 3.39 -7.56 -0.32
C GLY A 53 4.84 -7.09 -0.52
N THR A 54 5.04 -5.97 -1.22
CA THR A 54 6.39 -5.39 -1.41
C THR A 54 6.98 -4.79 -0.13
N PHE A 55 6.12 -4.25 0.74
CA PHE A 55 6.52 -3.75 2.04
C PHE A 55 7.06 -4.86 2.94
N PHE A 56 6.34 -5.99 3.05
CA PHE A 56 6.77 -7.12 3.86
C PHE A 56 8.11 -7.70 3.40
N VAL A 57 8.35 -7.79 2.09
CA VAL A 57 9.65 -8.23 1.55
C VAL A 57 10.77 -7.28 1.99
N THR A 58 10.52 -5.96 1.91
CA THR A 58 11.50 -4.95 2.30
C THR A 58 11.75 -4.96 3.81
N LEU A 59 10.71 -5.16 4.61
CA LEU A 59 10.78 -5.32 6.06
C LEU A 59 11.65 -6.52 6.43
N VAL A 60 11.40 -7.68 5.81
CA VAL A 60 12.20 -8.89 6.04
C VAL A 60 13.66 -8.66 5.65
N MET A 61 13.93 -8.05 4.50
CA MET A 61 15.29 -7.71 4.07
C MET A 61 15.99 -6.76 5.04
N ALA A 62 15.29 -5.80 5.63
CA ALA A 62 15.85 -4.88 6.61
C ALA A 62 16.28 -5.56 7.93
N PHE A 63 15.67 -6.69 8.29
CA PHE A 63 16.07 -7.48 9.46
C PHE A 63 17.12 -8.56 9.15
N ILE A 64 17.13 -9.11 7.92
CA ILE A 64 18.09 -10.13 7.48
C ILE A 64 19.46 -9.52 7.13
N ILE A 65 19.46 -8.39 6.44
CA ILE A 65 20.68 -7.69 6.03
C ILE A 65 21.12 -6.80 7.20
N LYS A 66 22.02 -7.32 8.05
CA LYS A 66 22.53 -6.65 9.24
C LYS A 66 23.84 -5.91 8.98
#